data_AF-A0A7N0UKN6-F1
#
_entry.id   AF-A0A7N0UKN6-F1
#
_cell.length_a   1.000
_cell.length_b   1.000
_cell.length_c   1.000
_cell.angle_alpha   90.00
_cell.angle_beta   90.00
_cell.angle_gamma   90.00
#
_symmetry.space_group_name_H-M   'P 1'
#
loop_
_entity.id
_entity.type
_entity.pdbx_description
1 polymer ?
#
loop_
_entity_poly.entity_id
_entity_poly.type
_entity_poly.pdbx_seq_one_letter_code
_entity_poly.pdbx_strand_id
1 'polypeptide(L)'
;MDVPREIDEYIQQSIRHEIGLPVDARTLELKLRASEEAQMRYRELYLKLGFRLREKDEIIEQTRAEASMNAQALKKFVEENRKLAEECANLASQCARWEKECSLYDHDREALMEFGNEADERAKEAESRAGELEEELGRALKELQHIKARESPEVGISSEDASEEENLLASVVETVLREDDIEPSAQAFLEANIKQEPFSKLHRMWNQLKPSTQRIISLIAEMKKLEQDKERLRINLHTAEVEVRNC
;
A
#
# COMPACT_ATOMS: atom_id res chain seq x y z
N MET A 1 66.38 72.90 52.07
CA MET A 1 65.30 72.58 53.03
C MET A 1 66.00 71.90 54.19
N ASP A 2 66.19 72.62 55.29
CA ASP A 2 66.92 72.08 56.42
C ASP A 2 66.08 71.01 57.10
N VAL A 3 66.67 69.81 57.24
CA VAL A 3 66.04 68.69 57.92
C VAL A 3 65.95 69.06 59.41
N PRO A 4 64.78 68.85 60.06
CA PRO A 4 64.65 69.08 61.49
C PRO A 4 65.76 68.39 62.28
N ARG A 5 66.33 69.09 63.26
CA ARG A 5 67.53 68.67 64.01
C ARG A 5 67.39 67.28 64.64
N GLU A 6 66.18 66.94 65.07
CA GLU A 6 65.81 65.65 65.65
C GLU A 6 65.89 64.50 64.62
N ILE A 7 65.51 64.78 63.37
CA ILE A 7 65.57 63.83 62.26
C ILE A 7 67.01 63.66 61.80
N ASP A 8 67.79 64.75 61.74
CA ASP A 8 69.21 64.69 61.40
C ASP A 8 70.02 63.92 62.46
N GLU A 9 69.78 64.15 63.76
CA GLU A 9 70.37 63.36 64.85
C GLU A 9 69.98 61.89 64.79
N TYR A 10 68.71 61.58 64.51
CA TYR A 10 68.25 60.20 64.34
C TYR A 10 68.92 59.49 63.16
N ILE A 11 69.11 60.19 62.03
CA ILE A 11 69.81 59.67 60.85
C ILE A 11 71.29 59.43 61.17
N GLN A 12 71.99 60.40 61.77
CA GLN A 12 73.40 60.24 62.15
C GLN A 12 73.61 59.09 63.14
N GLN A 13 72.74 58.97 64.14
CA GLN A 13 72.79 57.86 65.09
C GLN A 13 72.42 56.52 64.46
N SER A 14 71.55 56.52 63.45
CA SER A 14 71.22 55.31 62.69
C SER A 14 72.38 54.82 61.84
N ILE A 15 73.10 55.74 61.18
CA ILE A 15 74.31 55.41 60.43
C ILE A 15 75.39 54.87 61.37
N ARG A 16 75.59 55.51 62.54
CA ARG A 16 76.52 55.04 63.59
C ARG A 16 76.18 53.62 64.06
N HIS A 17 74.90 53.31 64.26
CA HIS A 17 74.44 51.97 64.61
C HIS A 17 74.84 50.92 63.56
N GLU A 18 74.62 51.22 62.28
CA GLU A 18 74.87 50.29 61.17
C GLU A 18 76.36 49.99 60.96
N ILE A 19 77.25 50.94 61.29
CA ILE A 19 78.71 50.76 61.23
C ILE A 19 79.32 50.26 62.56
N GLY A 20 78.50 49.86 63.53
CA GLY A 20 78.94 49.25 64.79
C GLY A 20 79.48 50.23 65.84
N LEU A 21 79.22 51.53 65.69
CA LEU A 21 79.60 52.54 66.68
C LEU A 21 78.55 52.64 67.80
N PRO A 22 78.94 53.08 69.01
CA PRO A 22 78.01 53.27 70.11
C PRO A 22 76.92 54.29 69.76
N VAL A 23 75.69 53.98 70.15
CA VAL A 23 74.50 54.78 69.85
C VAL A 23 73.79 55.09 71.15
N ASP A 24 73.10 56.22 71.21
CA ASP A 24 72.31 56.59 72.38
C ASP A 24 71.16 55.59 72.61
N ALA A 25 70.87 55.31 73.87
CA ALA A 25 69.82 54.38 74.29
C ALA A 25 68.46 54.81 73.75
N ARG A 26 68.21 56.12 73.66
CA ARG A 26 66.97 56.69 73.12
C ARG A 26 66.71 56.30 71.67
N THR A 27 67.75 56.25 70.83
CA THR A 27 67.62 55.87 69.41
C THR A 27 67.34 54.38 69.26
N LEU A 28 67.95 53.54 70.10
CA LEU A 28 67.67 52.11 70.14
C LEU A 28 66.22 51.83 70.58
N GLU A 29 65.73 52.52 71.62
CA GLU A 29 64.34 52.41 72.08
C GLU A 29 63.33 52.85 71.00
N LEU A 30 63.61 53.95 70.29
CA LEU A 30 62.75 54.41 69.19
C LEU A 30 62.69 53.39 68.05
N LYS A 31 63.84 52.79 67.68
CA LYS A 31 63.88 51.72 66.66
C LYS A 31 63.16 50.46 67.13
N LEU A 32 63.31 50.09 68.39
CA LEU A 32 62.60 48.95 68.98
C LEU A 32 61.08 49.15 68.90
N ARG A 33 60.58 50.30 69.37
CA ARG A 33 59.14 50.63 69.29
C ARG A 33 58.62 50.66 67.86
N ALA A 34 59.35 51.28 66.93
CA ALA A 34 58.96 51.32 65.53
C ALA A 34 58.91 49.91 64.91
N SER A 35 59.86 49.04 65.27
CA SER A 35 59.88 47.63 64.85
C SER A 35 58.71 46.85 65.44
N GLU A 36 58.40 47.02 66.72
CA GLU A 36 57.28 46.38 67.39
C GLU A 36 55.93 46.81 66.79
N GLU A 37 55.74 48.11 66.53
CA GLU A 37 54.56 48.62 65.83
C GLU A 37 54.43 48.07 64.41
N ALA A 38 55.53 48.03 63.65
CA ALA A 38 55.52 47.43 62.32
C ALA A 38 55.15 45.95 62.38
N GLN A 39 55.71 45.21 63.34
CA GLN A 39 55.41 43.80 63.54
C GLN A 39 53.93 43.57 63.91
N MET A 40 53.35 44.41 64.77
CA MET A 40 51.92 44.36 65.08
C MET A 40 51.06 44.59 63.83
N ARG A 41 51.36 45.63 63.04
CA ARG A 41 50.64 45.93 61.79
C ARG A 41 50.75 44.78 60.77
N TYR A 42 51.92 44.16 60.64
CA TYR A 42 52.08 43.01 59.75
C TYR A 42 51.27 41.80 60.21
N ARG A 43 51.20 41.54 61.52
CA ARG A 43 50.36 40.46 62.07
C ARG A 43 48.88 40.71 61.78
N GLU A 44 48.40 41.94 61.97
CA GLU A 44 47.01 42.30 61.65
C GLU A 44 46.70 42.12 60.16
N LEU A 45 47.59 42.60 59.28
CA LEU A 45 47.44 42.43 57.84
C LEU A 45 47.45 40.96 57.42
N TYR A 46 48.33 40.16 58.00
CA TYR A 46 48.39 38.71 57.76
C TYR A 46 47.09 38.02 58.15
N LEU A 47 46.55 38.32 59.33
CA LEU A 47 45.27 37.76 59.79
C LEU A 47 44.12 38.19 58.88
N LYS A 48 44.07 39.47 58.49
CA LYS A 48 43.05 39.99 57.57
C LYS A 48 43.12 39.31 56.21
N LEU A 49 44.32 39.11 55.66
CA LEU A 49 44.51 38.43 54.39
C LEU A 49 44.13 36.95 54.49
N GLY A 50 44.49 36.28 55.59
CA GLY A 50 44.14 34.88 55.83
C GLY A 50 42.63 34.67 55.94
N PHE A 51 41.90 35.59 56.57
CA PHE A 51 40.44 35.54 56.59
C PHE A 51 39.85 35.72 55.19
N ARG A 52 40.30 36.73 54.43
CA ARG A 52 39.83 36.95 53.06
C ARG A 52 40.14 35.78 52.11
N LEU A 53 41.26 35.09 52.31
CA LEU A 53 41.62 33.93 51.50
C LEU A 53 40.62 32.78 51.75
N ARG A 54 40.32 32.48 53.01
CA ARG A 54 39.33 31.46 53.37
C ARG A 54 37.93 31.77 52.84
N GLU A 55 37.48 33.01 52.97
CA GLU A 55 36.19 33.44 52.39
C GLU A 55 36.14 33.19 50.88
N LYS A 56 37.25 33.46 50.17
CA LYS A 56 37.33 33.22 48.73
C LYS A 56 37.34 31.73 48.40
N ASP A 57 38.05 30.92 49.16
CA ASP A 57 38.06 29.47 49.00
C ASP A 57 36.66 28.87 49.21
N GLU A 58 35.93 29.33 50.24
CA GLU A 58 34.55 28.90 50.50
C GLU A 58 33.61 29.24 49.33
N ILE A 59 33.70 30.46 48.78
CA ILE A 59 32.90 30.87 47.62
C ILE A 59 33.25 30.02 46.39
N ILE A 60 34.53 29.70 46.18
CA ILE A 60 34.98 28.86 45.05
C ILE A 60 34.37 27.47 45.17
N GLU A 61 34.40 26.86 46.36
CA GLU A 61 33.83 25.52 46.57
C GLU A 61 32.31 25.50 46.42
N GLN A 62 31.60 26.51 46.91
CA GLN A 62 30.16 26.67 46.68
C GLN A 62 29.85 26.78 45.19
N THR A 63 30.56 27.65 44.47
CA THR A 63 30.36 27.85 43.03
C THR A 63 30.65 26.57 42.24
N ARG A 64 31.67 25.80 42.64
CA ARG A 64 31.98 24.50 42.03
C ARG A 64 30.88 23.47 42.26
N ALA A 65 30.34 23.40 43.47
CA ALA A 65 29.23 22.50 43.79
C ALA A 65 27.98 22.85 42.97
N GLU A 66 27.62 24.13 42.91
CA GLU A 66 26.49 24.62 42.10
C GLU A 66 26.68 24.33 40.61
N ALA A 67 27.87 24.62 40.07
CA ALA A 67 28.18 24.34 38.67
C ALA A 67 28.08 22.83 38.35
N SER A 68 28.55 21.97 39.25
CA SER A 68 28.45 20.52 39.12
C SER A 68 27.00 20.03 39.12
N MET A 69 26.18 20.51 40.05
CA MET A 69 24.75 20.18 40.08
C MET A 69 24.02 20.64 38.82
N ASN A 70 24.30 21.87 38.36
CA ASN A 70 23.72 22.41 37.13
C ASN A 70 24.13 21.61 35.90
N ALA A 71 25.40 21.22 35.79
CA ALA A 71 25.88 20.39 34.69
C ALA A 71 25.16 19.02 34.65
N GLN A 72 24.92 18.40 35.81
CA GLN A 72 24.17 17.14 35.90
C GLN A 72 22.71 17.32 35.51
N ALA A 73 22.06 18.40 35.95
CA ALA A 73 20.68 18.72 35.58
C ALA A 73 20.54 18.93 34.07
N LEU A 74 21.45 19.71 33.47
CA LEU A 74 21.49 19.92 32.01
C LEU A 74 21.71 18.61 31.25
N LYS A 75 22.60 17.74 31.73
CA LYS A 75 22.83 16.44 31.11
C LYS A 75 21.55 15.59 31.09
N LYS A 76 20.82 15.50 32.21
CA LYS A 76 19.54 14.79 32.28
C LYS A 76 18.50 15.38 31.33
N PHE A 77 18.39 16.70 31.30
CA PHE A 77 17.47 17.40 30.41
C PHE A 77 17.76 17.13 28.93
N VAL A 78 19.03 17.12 28.53
CA VAL A 78 19.45 16.78 27.17
C VAL A 78 19.11 15.32 26.84
N GLU A 79 19.34 14.39 27.77
CA GLU A 79 18.99 12.98 27.58
C GLU A 79 17.48 12.76 27.41
N GLU A 80 16.65 13.45 28.21
CA GLU A 80 15.19 13.42 28.10
C GLU A 80 14.68 14.04 26.80
N ASN A 81 15.20 15.20 26.40
CA ASN A 81 14.84 15.81 25.12
C ASN A 81 15.22 14.93 23.93
N ARG A 82 16.36 14.23 23.99
CA ARG A 82 16.74 13.27 22.94
C ARG A 82 15.73 12.12 22.85
N LYS A 83 15.32 11.55 23.98
CA LYS A 83 14.30 10.49 24.01
C LYS A 83 12.97 10.99 23.43
N LEU A 84 12.53 12.17 23.84
CA LEU A 84 11.30 12.77 23.33
C LEU A 84 11.36 13.00 21.81
N ALA A 85 12.49 13.47 21.29
CA ALA A 85 12.69 13.63 19.85
C ALA A 85 12.61 12.30 19.09
N GLU A 86 13.18 11.21 19.65
CA GLU A 86 13.08 9.86 19.10
C GLU A 86 11.63 9.36 19.09
N GLU A 87 10.88 9.58 20.17
CA GLU A 87 9.45 9.25 20.25
C GLU A 87 8.62 10.03 19.23
N CYS A 88 8.87 11.34 19.07
CA CYS A 88 8.22 12.17 18.05
C CYS A 88 8.51 11.65 16.63
N ALA A 89 9.76 11.29 16.33
CA ALA A 89 10.12 10.72 15.03
C ALA A 89 9.42 9.38 14.77
N ASN A 90 9.36 8.51 15.79
CA ASN A 90 8.66 7.23 15.71
C ASN A 90 7.16 7.42 15.48
N LEU A 91 6.50 8.32 16.22
CA LEU A 91 5.08 8.66 16.02
C LEU A 91 4.83 9.22 14.63
N ALA A 92 5.67 10.14 14.14
CA ALA A 92 5.56 10.69 12.79
C ALA A 92 5.65 9.59 11.72
N SER A 93 6.58 8.64 11.88
CA SER A 93 6.69 7.49 10.97
C SER A 93 5.46 6.56 11.01
N GLN A 94 4.79 6.46 12.16
CA GLN A 94 3.56 5.70 12.29
C GLN A 94 2.41 6.41 11.60
N CYS A 95 2.24 7.72 11.82
CA CYS A 95 1.23 8.53 11.13
C CYS A 95 1.36 8.40 9.62
N ALA A 96 2.57 8.55 9.06
CA ALA A 96 2.79 8.42 7.63
C ALA A 96 2.42 7.02 7.08
N ARG A 97 2.63 5.96 7.87
CA ARG A 97 2.21 4.60 7.50
C ARG A 97 0.70 4.46 7.48
N TRP A 98 0.02 4.94 8.52
CA TRP A 98 -1.43 4.90 8.62
C TRP A 98 -2.11 5.75 7.55
N GLU A 99 -1.57 6.92 7.23
CA GLU A 99 -2.06 7.76 6.12
C GLU A 99 -2.01 7.01 4.78
N LYS A 100 -0.91 6.30 4.53
CA LYS A 100 -0.78 5.46 3.32
C LYS A 100 -1.79 4.32 3.33
N GLU A 101 -2.01 3.67 4.46
CA GLU A 101 -2.98 2.57 4.57
C GLU A 101 -4.42 3.06 4.38
N CYS A 102 -4.80 4.20 4.97
CA CYS A 102 -6.09 4.84 4.74
C CYS A 102 -6.30 5.16 3.26
N SER A 103 -5.28 5.71 2.58
CA SER A 103 -5.35 6.00 1.14
C SER A 103 -5.56 4.73 0.30
N LEU A 104 -5.01 3.59 0.72
CA LEU A 104 -5.23 2.32 0.02
C LEU A 104 -6.67 1.85 0.22
N TYR A 105 -7.20 1.91 1.45
CA TYR A 105 -8.59 1.54 1.70
C TYR A 105 -9.59 2.44 0.97
N ASP A 106 -9.31 3.74 0.87
CA ASP A 106 -10.16 4.66 0.10
C ASP A 106 -10.14 4.28 -1.38
N HIS A 107 -8.97 3.95 -1.93
CA HIS A 107 -8.83 3.51 -3.32
C HIS A 107 -9.55 2.18 -3.58
N ASP A 108 -9.37 1.18 -2.71
CA ASP A 108 -10.03 -0.12 -2.83
C ASP A 108 -11.56 0.02 -2.75
N ARG A 109 -12.06 0.89 -1.88
CA ARG A 109 -13.49 1.19 -1.78
C ARG A 109 -14.03 1.80 -3.08
N GLU A 110 -13.30 2.75 -3.67
CA GLU A 110 -13.67 3.37 -4.94
C GLU A 110 -13.69 2.34 -6.07
N ALA A 111 -12.64 1.52 -6.18
CA ALA A 111 -12.56 0.46 -7.19
C ALA A 111 -13.71 -0.56 -7.05
N LEU A 112 -14.07 -0.96 -5.83
CA LEU A 112 -15.20 -1.86 -5.59
C LEU A 112 -16.54 -1.22 -5.96
N MET A 113 -16.70 0.09 -5.76
CA MET A 113 -17.89 0.82 -6.16
C MET A 113 -18.02 0.88 -7.68
N GLU A 114 -16.92 1.17 -8.39
CA GLU A 114 -16.87 1.16 -9.86
C GLU A 114 -17.20 -0.22 -10.41
N PHE A 115 -16.60 -1.28 -9.86
CA PHE A 115 -16.90 -2.66 -10.24
C PHE A 115 -18.39 -3.00 -10.04
N GLY A 116 -18.99 -2.56 -8.93
CA GLY A 116 -20.41 -2.73 -8.67
C GLY A 116 -21.28 -2.05 -9.73
N ASN A 117 -20.96 -0.80 -10.09
CA ASN A 117 -21.68 -0.07 -11.13
C ASN A 117 -21.57 -0.78 -12.50
N GLU A 118 -20.37 -1.24 -12.87
CA GLU A 118 -20.17 -1.99 -14.12
C GLU A 118 -20.91 -3.33 -14.15
N ALA A 119 -21.00 -4.02 -13.02
CA ALA A 119 -21.76 -5.26 -12.90
C ALA A 119 -23.26 -5.00 -13.05
N ASP A 120 -23.79 -3.94 -12.42
CA ASP A 120 -25.20 -3.54 -12.53
C ASP A 120 -25.56 -3.13 -13.96
N GLU A 121 -24.71 -2.37 -14.64
CA GLU A 121 -24.95 -2.01 -16.06
C GLU A 121 -24.94 -3.25 -16.96
N ARG A 122 -24.00 -4.18 -16.78
CA ARG A 122 -24.01 -5.46 -17.51
C ARG A 122 -25.26 -6.30 -17.24
N ALA A 123 -25.75 -6.30 -16.00
CA ALA A 123 -26.97 -7.01 -15.64
C ALA A 123 -28.19 -6.38 -16.35
N LYS A 124 -28.32 -5.04 -16.32
CA LYS A 124 -29.39 -4.33 -17.04
C LYS A 124 -29.36 -4.59 -18.54
N GLU A 125 -28.17 -4.56 -19.16
CA GLU A 125 -28.03 -4.89 -20.59
C GLU A 125 -28.47 -6.32 -20.90
N ALA A 126 -28.10 -7.28 -20.05
CA ALA A 126 -28.49 -8.68 -20.22
C ALA A 126 -30.01 -8.87 -20.05
N GLU A 127 -30.62 -8.22 -19.05
CA GLU A 127 -32.07 -8.23 -18.84
C GLU A 127 -32.81 -7.62 -20.03
N SER A 128 -32.35 -6.50 -20.57
CA SER A 128 -32.94 -5.87 -21.77
C SER A 128 -32.90 -6.82 -22.97
N ARG A 129 -31.73 -7.44 -23.24
CA ARG A 129 -31.58 -8.40 -24.34
C ARG A 129 -32.45 -9.64 -24.16
N ALA A 130 -32.55 -10.15 -22.92
CA ALA A 130 -33.42 -11.28 -22.62
C ALA A 130 -34.89 -10.92 -22.89
N GLY A 131 -35.35 -9.75 -22.45
CA GLY A 131 -36.70 -9.26 -22.73
C GLY A 131 -36.98 -9.12 -24.23
N GLU A 132 -36.05 -8.57 -25.01
CA GLU A 132 -36.16 -8.48 -26.48
C GLU A 132 -36.32 -9.86 -27.11
N LEU A 133 -35.51 -10.84 -26.70
CA LEU A 133 -35.59 -12.22 -27.20
C LEU A 133 -36.88 -12.92 -26.77
N GLU A 134 -37.37 -12.69 -25.55
CA GLU A 134 -38.66 -13.21 -25.08
C GLU A 134 -39.83 -12.66 -25.92
N GLU A 135 -39.80 -11.38 -26.28
CA GLU A 135 -40.79 -10.78 -27.17
C GLU A 135 -40.73 -11.38 -28.59
N GLU A 136 -39.53 -11.53 -29.15
CA GLU A 136 -39.32 -12.14 -30.47
C GLU A 136 -39.80 -13.58 -30.50
N LEU A 137 -39.46 -14.38 -29.48
CA LEU A 137 -39.95 -15.74 -29.32
C LEU A 137 -41.48 -15.78 -29.23
N GLY A 138 -42.07 -14.85 -28.46
CA GLY A 138 -43.51 -14.70 -28.35
C GLY A 138 -44.18 -14.37 -29.69
N ARG A 139 -43.57 -13.53 -30.54
CA ARG A 139 -44.02 -13.26 -31.91
C ARG A 139 -43.93 -14.51 -32.79
N ALA A 140 -42.79 -15.18 -32.81
CA ALA A 140 -42.57 -16.39 -33.60
C ALA A 140 -43.52 -17.54 -33.21
N LEU A 141 -43.78 -17.74 -31.91
CA LEU A 141 -44.74 -18.73 -31.43
C LEU A 141 -46.17 -18.43 -31.90
N LYS A 142 -46.61 -17.16 -31.87
CA LYS A 142 -47.92 -16.75 -32.39
C LYS A 142 -48.01 -17.01 -33.90
N GLU A 143 -46.96 -16.68 -34.66
CA GLU A 143 -46.91 -16.97 -36.10
C GLU A 143 -46.99 -18.47 -36.40
N LEU A 144 -46.26 -19.31 -35.64
CA LEU A 144 -46.36 -20.76 -35.75
C LEU A 144 -47.77 -21.28 -35.44
N GLN A 145 -48.44 -20.72 -34.42
CA GLN A 145 -49.83 -21.06 -34.13
C GLN A 145 -50.76 -20.68 -35.28
N HIS A 146 -50.55 -19.51 -35.92
CA HIS A 146 -51.31 -19.11 -37.10
C HIS A 146 -51.08 -20.03 -38.30
N ILE A 147 -49.83 -20.44 -38.56
CA ILE A 147 -49.50 -21.40 -39.63
C ILE A 147 -50.17 -22.75 -39.35
N LYS A 148 -50.03 -23.28 -38.12
CA LYS A 148 -50.67 -24.53 -37.71
C LYS A 148 -52.19 -24.50 -37.86
N ALA A 149 -52.84 -23.38 -37.52
CA ALA A 149 -54.27 -23.20 -37.70
C ALA A 149 -54.68 -23.14 -39.18
N ARG A 150 -53.79 -22.64 -40.07
CA ARG A 150 -54.00 -22.59 -41.52
C ARG A 150 -53.74 -23.92 -42.22
N GLU A 151 -52.83 -24.74 -41.68
CA GLU A 151 -52.51 -26.10 -42.12
C GLU A 151 -53.48 -27.16 -41.60
N SER A 152 -54.54 -26.75 -40.90
CA SER A 152 -55.67 -27.63 -40.55
C SER A 152 -56.83 -27.57 -41.57
N PRO A 153 -56.68 -27.99 -42.85
CA PRO A 153 -57.76 -28.62 -43.59
C PRO A 153 -57.65 -30.15 -43.46
N GLU A 154 -58.74 -30.77 -43.00
CA GLU A 154 -59.03 -32.18 -43.19
C GLU A 154 -58.90 -32.58 -44.67
N VAL A 155 -57.76 -33.06 -45.14
CA VAL A 155 -57.69 -33.80 -46.42
C VAL A 155 -56.58 -34.84 -46.32
N GLY A 156 -56.97 -36.10 -46.14
CA GLY A 156 -56.08 -37.24 -46.33
C GLY A 156 -55.78 -37.47 -47.80
N ILE A 157 -54.50 -37.63 -48.15
CA ILE A 157 -54.07 -38.35 -49.35
C ILE A 157 -52.83 -39.17 -49.00
N SER A 158 -52.98 -40.49 -49.14
CA SER A 158 -51.95 -41.52 -49.08
C SER A 158 -51.06 -41.49 -50.33
N SER A 159 -49.74 -41.60 -50.15
CA SER A 159 -48.78 -41.89 -51.22
C SER A 159 -47.60 -42.68 -50.62
N GLU A 160 -47.41 -43.91 -51.10
CA GLU A 160 -46.40 -44.88 -50.64
C GLU A 160 -44.94 -44.40 -50.76
N ASP A 161 -44.66 -43.32 -51.50
CA ASP A 161 -43.33 -42.71 -51.57
C ASP A 161 -42.94 -41.92 -50.30
N ALA A 162 -43.89 -41.62 -49.41
CA ALA A 162 -43.59 -40.99 -48.12
C ALA A 162 -42.82 -41.92 -47.15
N SER A 163 -42.99 -43.25 -47.29
CA SER A 163 -42.43 -44.25 -46.38
C SER A 163 -40.89 -44.34 -46.44
N GLU A 164 -40.29 -44.36 -47.64
CA GLU A 164 -38.82 -44.51 -47.76
C GLU A 164 -38.07 -43.25 -47.32
N GLU A 165 -38.59 -42.07 -47.64
CA GLU A 165 -38.00 -40.78 -47.25
C GLU A 165 -38.03 -40.60 -45.72
N GLU A 166 -39.16 -40.89 -45.07
CA GLU A 166 -39.31 -40.81 -43.61
C GLU A 166 -38.42 -41.81 -42.88
N ASN A 167 -38.29 -43.04 -43.41
CA ASN A 167 -37.40 -44.06 -42.85
C ASN A 167 -35.91 -43.69 -42.95
N LEU A 168 -35.48 -43.10 -44.09
CA LEU A 168 -34.10 -42.63 -44.26
C LEU A 168 -33.81 -41.43 -43.35
N LEU A 169 -34.77 -40.53 -43.20
CA LEU A 169 -34.65 -39.37 -42.32
C LEU A 169 -34.55 -39.81 -40.84
N ALA A 170 -35.36 -40.77 -40.42
CA ALA A 170 -35.30 -41.34 -39.06
C ALA A 170 -33.93 -41.99 -38.78
N SER A 171 -33.37 -42.73 -39.75
CA SER A 171 -32.04 -43.34 -39.64
C SER A 171 -30.91 -42.29 -39.56
N VAL A 172 -31.01 -41.18 -40.31
CA VAL A 172 -30.07 -40.06 -40.19
C VAL A 172 -30.14 -39.41 -38.81
N VAL A 173 -31.33 -39.14 -38.29
CA VAL A 173 -31.49 -38.58 -36.94
C VAL A 173 -30.84 -39.49 -35.89
N GLU A 174 -31.01 -40.81 -35.99
CA GLU A 174 -30.38 -41.75 -35.04
C GLU A 174 -28.85 -41.79 -35.16
N THR A 175 -28.31 -41.65 -36.37
CA THR A 175 -26.86 -41.73 -36.61
C THR A 175 -26.14 -40.46 -36.21
N VAL A 176 -26.76 -39.29 -36.40
CA VAL A 176 -26.23 -37.98 -35.98
C VAL A 176 -26.13 -37.86 -34.45
N LEU A 177 -27.00 -38.56 -33.71
CA LEU A 177 -26.91 -38.63 -32.25
C LEU A 177 -25.68 -39.42 -31.76
N ARG A 178 -24.85 -40.00 -32.65
CA ARG A 178 -23.72 -40.87 -32.28
C ARG A 178 -22.32 -40.37 -32.70
N GLU A 179 -22.16 -39.36 -33.56
CA GLU A 179 -20.84 -38.92 -34.07
C GLU A 179 -20.68 -37.37 -34.10
N ASP A 180 -19.42 -36.89 -33.96
CA ASP A 180 -19.09 -35.52 -33.48
C ASP A 180 -18.36 -34.58 -34.45
N ASP A 181 -18.15 -34.93 -35.72
CA ASP A 181 -17.44 -34.04 -36.65
C ASP A 181 -18.30 -33.64 -37.86
N ILE A 182 -18.43 -32.33 -38.16
CA ILE A 182 -18.28 -31.66 -39.49
C ILE A 182 -19.09 -30.32 -39.63
N GLU A 183 -18.52 -29.40 -40.44
CA GLU A 183 -18.89 -28.00 -40.82
C GLU A 183 -19.61 -27.88 -42.22
N PRO A 184 -20.04 -26.68 -42.74
CA PRO A 184 -21.47 -26.40 -42.93
C PRO A 184 -21.98 -26.31 -44.39
N SER A 185 -23.00 -27.11 -44.67
CA SER A 185 -24.18 -26.87 -45.53
C SER A 185 -25.00 -28.17 -45.50
N ALA A 186 -26.33 -28.15 -45.63
CA ALA A 186 -27.13 -29.39 -45.59
C ALA A 186 -26.65 -30.44 -46.61
N GLN A 187 -26.21 -29.97 -47.78
CA GLN A 187 -25.63 -30.81 -48.82
C GLN A 187 -24.19 -31.24 -48.48
N ALA A 188 -23.36 -30.33 -47.97
CA ALA A 188 -21.99 -30.62 -47.54
C ALA A 188 -21.95 -31.59 -46.33
N PHE A 189 -22.97 -31.53 -45.47
CA PHE A 189 -23.17 -32.43 -44.33
C PHE A 189 -23.48 -33.86 -44.79
N LEU A 190 -24.36 -34.01 -45.79
CA LEU A 190 -24.62 -35.32 -46.40
C LEU A 190 -23.40 -35.85 -47.17
N GLU A 191 -22.67 -34.97 -47.86
CA GLU A 191 -21.46 -35.31 -48.63
C GLU A 191 -20.31 -35.78 -47.73
N ALA A 192 -20.11 -35.13 -46.58
CA ALA A 192 -19.08 -35.51 -45.63
C ALA A 192 -19.39 -36.85 -44.93
N ASN A 193 -20.67 -37.21 -44.81
CA ASN A 193 -21.15 -38.46 -44.22
C ASN A 193 -21.48 -39.54 -45.27
N ILE A 194 -21.08 -39.37 -46.53
CA ILE A 194 -21.44 -40.24 -47.66
C ILE A 194 -21.00 -41.71 -47.50
N LYS A 195 -20.06 -41.99 -46.58
CA LYS A 195 -19.59 -43.34 -46.25
C LYS A 195 -20.68 -44.18 -45.57
N GLN A 196 -21.70 -43.54 -45.00
CA GLN A 196 -22.84 -44.19 -44.39
C GLN A 196 -23.99 -44.27 -45.40
N GLU A 197 -24.57 -45.47 -45.54
CA GLU A 197 -25.60 -45.80 -46.52
C GLU A 197 -26.79 -44.82 -46.58
N PRO A 198 -27.40 -44.37 -45.45
CA PRO A 198 -28.56 -43.48 -45.49
C PRO A 198 -28.22 -42.07 -46.00
N PHE A 199 -27.04 -41.54 -45.65
CA PHE A 199 -26.57 -40.23 -46.10
C PHE A 199 -26.26 -40.23 -47.61
N SER A 200 -25.71 -41.34 -48.13
CA SER A 200 -25.45 -41.49 -49.57
C SER A 200 -26.75 -41.50 -50.39
N LYS A 201 -27.79 -42.18 -49.89
CA LYS A 201 -29.09 -42.31 -50.58
C LYS A 201 -29.84 -40.98 -50.58
N LEU A 202 -29.81 -40.26 -49.45
CA LEU A 202 -30.37 -38.90 -49.32
C LEU A 202 -29.61 -37.87 -50.16
N HIS A 203 -28.27 -37.94 -50.22
CA HIS A 203 -27.46 -37.07 -51.07
C HIS A 203 -27.80 -37.27 -52.56
N ARG A 204 -27.96 -38.53 -53.01
CA ARG A 204 -28.30 -38.85 -54.40
C ARG A 204 -29.71 -38.36 -54.79
N MET A 205 -30.64 -38.39 -53.85
CA MET A 205 -32.03 -37.98 -54.06
C MET A 205 -32.29 -36.50 -53.71
N TRP A 206 -31.25 -35.72 -53.37
CA TRP A 206 -31.38 -34.37 -52.81
C TRP A 206 -32.38 -33.47 -53.55
N ASN A 207 -32.29 -33.40 -54.89
CA ASN A 207 -33.16 -32.57 -55.73
C ASN A 207 -34.61 -33.08 -55.86
N GLN A 208 -34.89 -34.28 -55.35
CA GLN A 208 -36.20 -34.94 -55.36
C GLN A 208 -36.83 -35.04 -53.95
N LEU A 209 -36.08 -34.65 -52.90
CA LEU A 209 -36.57 -34.65 -51.53
C LEU A 209 -37.65 -33.58 -51.31
N LYS A 210 -38.57 -33.84 -50.39
CA LYS A 210 -39.53 -32.83 -49.95
C LYS A 210 -38.77 -31.65 -49.33
N PRO A 211 -39.24 -30.40 -49.52
CA PRO A 211 -38.63 -29.23 -48.88
C PRO A 211 -38.55 -29.33 -47.35
N SER A 212 -39.51 -30.02 -46.72
CA SER A 212 -39.51 -30.33 -45.28
C SER A 212 -38.31 -31.20 -44.87
N THR A 213 -37.99 -32.23 -45.65
CA THR A 213 -36.87 -33.15 -45.43
C THR A 213 -35.53 -32.43 -45.60
N GLN A 214 -35.39 -31.62 -46.65
CA GLN A 214 -34.21 -30.76 -46.85
C GLN A 214 -34.04 -29.77 -45.68
N ARG A 215 -35.13 -29.22 -45.16
CA ARG A 215 -35.13 -28.31 -44.00
C ARG A 215 -34.72 -29.03 -42.72
N ILE A 216 -35.18 -30.25 -42.49
CA ILE A 216 -34.77 -31.06 -41.33
C ILE A 216 -33.27 -31.38 -41.41
N ILE A 217 -32.75 -31.77 -42.58
CA ILE A 217 -31.32 -32.02 -42.77
C ILE A 217 -30.50 -30.73 -42.56
N SER A 218 -31.04 -29.56 -42.96
CA SER A 218 -30.41 -28.26 -42.69
C SER A 218 -30.36 -27.93 -41.20
N LEU A 219 -31.48 -28.15 -40.49
CA LEU A 219 -31.55 -27.97 -39.03
C LEU A 219 -30.61 -28.90 -38.28
N ILE A 220 -30.46 -30.14 -38.76
CA ILE A 220 -29.50 -31.11 -38.21
C ILE A 220 -28.06 -30.62 -38.37
N ALA A 221 -27.70 -30.09 -39.53
CA ALA A 221 -26.38 -29.51 -39.77
C ALA A 221 -26.12 -28.27 -38.89
N GLU A 222 -27.12 -27.40 -38.72
CA GLU A 222 -27.03 -26.24 -37.83
C GLU A 222 -26.90 -26.65 -36.35
N MET A 223 -27.67 -27.64 -35.91
CA MET A 223 -27.59 -28.18 -34.55
C MET A 223 -26.19 -28.72 -34.24
N LYS A 224 -25.57 -29.45 -35.18
CA LYS A 224 -24.20 -29.97 -35.01
C LYS A 224 -23.16 -28.86 -34.96
N LYS A 225 -23.31 -27.82 -35.77
CA LYS A 225 -22.43 -26.64 -35.70
C LYS A 225 -22.50 -25.97 -34.32
N LEU A 226 -23.71 -25.78 -33.79
CA LEU A 226 -23.91 -25.19 -32.47
C LEU A 226 -23.32 -26.04 -31.33
N GLU A 227 -23.38 -27.36 -31.46
CA GLU A 227 -22.75 -28.29 -30.51
C GLU A 227 -21.22 -28.14 -30.47
N GLN A 228 -20.57 -28.01 -31.63
CA GLN A 228 -19.12 -27.76 -31.72
C GLN A 228 -18.73 -26.40 -31.16
N ASP A 229 -19.49 -25.34 -31.49
CA ASP A 229 -19.23 -23.99 -30.98
C ASP A 229 -19.37 -23.94 -29.44
N LYS A 230 -20.35 -24.66 -28.88
CA LYS A 230 -20.51 -24.83 -27.43
C LYS A 230 -19.28 -25.47 -26.79
N GLU A 231 -18.74 -26.54 -27.37
CA GLU A 231 -17.55 -27.21 -26.80
C GLU A 231 -16.30 -26.34 -26.91
N ARG A 232 -16.11 -25.61 -28.02
CA ARG A 232 -15.04 -24.60 -28.16
C ARG A 232 -15.15 -23.51 -27.07
N LEU A 233 -16.34 -22.99 -26.83
CA LEU A 233 -16.58 -22.00 -25.76
C LEU A 233 -16.29 -22.57 -24.37
N ARG A 234 -16.62 -23.84 -24.13
CA ARG A 234 -16.32 -24.52 -22.87
C ARG A 234 -14.81 -24.63 -22.62
N ILE A 235 -14.04 -25.00 -23.64
CA ILE A 235 -12.58 -25.05 -23.58
C ILE A 235 -12.01 -23.65 -23.28
N ASN A 236 -12.46 -22.63 -24.02
CA ASN A 236 -11.98 -21.25 -23.83
C ASN A 236 -12.30 -20.72 -22.43
N LEU A 237 -13.49 -21.00 -21.89
CA LEU A 237 -13.87 -20.63 -20.53
C LEU A 237 -12.94 -21.30 -19.51
N HIS A 238 -12.67 -22.60 -19.67
CA HIS A 238 -11.77 -23.32 -18.78
C HIS A 238 -10.34 -22.75 -18.83
N THR A 239 -9.84 -22.42 -20.03
CA THR A 239 -8.54 -21.75 -20.20
C THR A 239 -8.51 -20.40 -19.49
N ALA A 240 -9.54 -19.56 -19.67
CA ALA A 240 -9.63 -18.25 -19.01
C ALA A 240 -9.69 -18.38 -17.47
N GLU A 241 -10.43 -19.36 -16.94
CA GLU A 241 -10.48 -19.64 -15.49
C GLU A 241 -9.14 -20.11 -14.91
N VAL A 242 -8.31 -20.80 -15.70
CA VAL A 242 -6.96 -21.22 -15.30
C VAL A 242 -6.01 -20.03 -15.33
N GLU A 243 -6.09 -19.18 -16.35
CA GLU A 243 -5.27 -17.96 -16.45
C GLU A 243 -5.53 -17.00 -15.28
N VAL A 244 -6.80 -16.76 -14.92
CA VAL A 244 -7.18 -15.93 -13.76
C VAL A 244 -6.69 -16.52 -12.43
N ARG A 245 -6.64 -17.86 -12.29
CA ARG A 245 -6.13 -18.52 -11.08
C ARG A 245 -4.60 -18.47 -10.94
N ASN A 246 -3.89 -18.26 -12.04
CA ASN A 246 -2.43 -18.21 -12.08
C ASN A 246 -1.87 -16.77 -12.08
N CYS A 247 -2.74 -15.75 -12.04
CA CYS A 247 -2.42 -14.35 -11.77
C CYS A 247 -2.63 -14.03 -10.28
#